data_AF-A0A258R210-F1
#
_entry.id   AF-A0A258R210-F1
#
_cell.length_a   1.000
_cell.length_b   1.000
_cell.length_c   1.000
_cell.angle_alpha   90.00
_cell.angle_beta   90.00
_cell.angle_gamma   90.00
#
_symmetry.space_group_name_H-M   'P 1'
#
loop_
_entity.id
_entity.type
_entity.pdbx_description
1 polymer ?
#
loop_
_entity_poly.entity_id
_entity_poly.type
_entity_poly.pdbx_seq_one_letter_code
_entity_poly.pdbx_strand_id
1 'polypeptide(L)'
;GVADVAAEEEVIDLLTLTAEPGVIGGIPASGLNFGAAVNTQAVIDQPSQFDFYDGGGLDVAVLGLAQADAQGNLNVSKFGPKLAGAGGFINISQSAHAVVFVGTFTTGDLQLRIEDGQVHIDQEGSVRKFVREVEHRTFSGERARKNGQRVLYVTERCVFQLAEAGGLELIEIAPGIDLQRHILSQMDFTPSISPELRLMDASLFAEAPMNLRKRMLTLPLAQRIDYDERGQMLFVNFEGLSIISQQDIADIELEVAGKVEPLGKRVDVIVNYDHFSIRPELMDDYTAMVQRLADRYYAQITRYAASSFVKARLNPQA
;
A
#
# COMPACT_ATOMS: atom_id res chain seq x y z
N GLY A 1 6.37 5.79 -13.26
CA GLY A 1 5.62 4.53 -13.04
C GLY A 1 5.84 4.03 -11.62
N VAL A 2 5.34 2.86 -11.24
CA VAL A 2 5.45 2.36 -9.85
C VAL A 2 6.90 2.31 -9.37
N ALA A 3 7.81 1.77 -10.18
CA ALA A 3 9.23 1.67 -9.84
C ALA A 3 9.89 3.05 -9.61
N ASP A 4 9.55 4.04 -10.45
CA ASP A 4 10.10 5.40 -10.33
C ASP A 4 9.66 6.07 -9.03
N VAL A 5 8.37 5.97 -8.68
CA VAL A 5 7.82 6.52 -7.43
C VAL A 5 8.38 5.77 -6.22
N ALA A 6 8.52 4.44 -6.29
CA ALA A 6 9.13 3.66 -5.22
C ALA A 6 10.60 4.02 -4.99
N ALA A 7 11.33 4.40 -6.05
CA ALA A 7 12.70 4.89 -5.94
C ALA A 7 12.75 6.31 -5.35
N GLU A 8 11.88 7.21 -5.82
CA GLU A 8 11.75 8.59 -5.30
C GLU A 8 11.40 8.61 -3.81
N GLU A 9 10.51 7.71 -3.38
CA GLU A 9 10.04 7.59 -1.99
C GLU A 9 10.93 6.69 -1.11
N GLU A 10 12.07 6.25 -1.63
CA GLU A 10 13.04 5.40 -0.94
C GLU A 10 12.44 4.10 -0.38
N VAL A 11 11.57 3.43 -1.13
CA VAL A 11 10.93 2.16 -0.74
C VAL A 11 11.21 1.01 -1.71
N ILE A 12 12.00 1.23 -2.76
CA ILE A 12 12.30 0.20 -3.77
C ILE A 12 12.99 -1.04 -3.18
N ASP A 13 13.79 -0.87 -2.12
CA ASP A 13 14.45 -1.95 -1.36
C ASP A 13 13.48 -2.78 -0.52
N LEU A 14 12.26 -2.26 -0.28
CA LEU A 14 11.20 -2.94 0.46
C LEU A 14 10.29 -3.76 -0.46
N LEU A 15 10.52 -3.72 -1.78
CA LEU A 15 9.69 -4.36 -2.80
C LEU A 15 10.53 -5.33 -3.63
N THR A 16 9.92 -6.45 -4.03
CA THR A 16 10.48 -7.32 -5.08
C THR A 16 9.63 -7.18 -6.33
N LEU A 17 10.05 -6.31 -7.24
CA LEU A 17 9.38 -6.15 -8.53
C LEU A 17 9.78 -7.29 -9.47
N THR A 18 8.82 -7.85 -10.19
CA THR A 18 9.09 -8.89 -11.19
C THR A 18 8.48 -8.50 -12.53
N ALA A 19 9.01 -9.06 -13.62
CA ALA A 19 8.44 -8.88 -14.95
C ALA A 19 8.27 -10.23 -15.67
N GLU A 20 7.23 -10.32 -16.49
CA GLU A 20 6.83 -11.55 -17.20
C GLU A 20 7.94 -12.23 -18.02
N PRO A 21 9.00 -11.56 -18.54
CA PRO A 21 10.08 -12.28 -19.22
C PRO A 21 11.05 -13.02 -18.28
N GLY A 22 10.84 -12.96 -16.96
CA GLY A 22 11.62 -13.70 -15.96
C GLY A 22 12.55 -12.86 -15.08
N VAL A 23 12.44 -11.53 -15.14
CA VAL A 23 13.21 -10.62 -14.29
C VAL A 23 12.67 -10.64 -12.86
N ILE A 24 13.56 -10.80 -11.88
CA ILE A 24 13.25 -10.74 -10.46
C ILE A 24 14.13 -9.71 -9.75
N GLY A 25 13.47 -8.73 -9.15
CA GLY A 25 14.06 -7.60 -8.44
C GLY A 25 14.76 -6.59 -9.36
N GLY A 26 15.60 -5.75 -8.77
CA GLY A 26 16.26 -4.64 -9.43
C GLY A 26 15.31 -3.47 -9.67
N ILE A 27 15.68 -2.60 -10.60
CA ILE A 27 14.87 -1.46 -11.01
C ILE A 27 14.37 -1.75 -12.43
N PRO A 28 13.07 -2.06 -12.61
CA PRO A 28 12.48 -2.28 -13.92
C PRO A 28 12.62 -1.05 -14.82
N ALA A 29 12.93 -1.29 -16.09
CA ALA A 29 12.94 -0.26 -17.11
C ALA A 29 11.50 0.08 -17.54
N SER A 30 11.28 1.32 -17.95
CA SER A 30 9.98 1.84 -18.38
C SER A 30 9.89 2.01 -19.91
N GLY A 31 8.68 2.24 -20.41
CA GLY A 31 8.42 2.49 -21.83
C GLY A 31 8.66 1.27 -22.72
N LEU A 32 9.39 1.46 -23.83
CA LEU A 32 9.68 0.39 -24.80
C LEU A 32 10.59 -0.71 -24.26
N ASN A 33 11.26 -0.48 -23.12
CA ASN A 33 12.12 -1.46 -22.46
C ASN A 33 11.36 -2.29 -21.41
N PHE A 34 10.02 -2.32 -21.48
CA PHE A 34 9.20 -3.12 -20.58
C PHE A 34 9.67 -4.58 -20.58
N GLY A 35 9.95 -5.12 -19.40
CA GLY A 35 10.50 -6.47 -19.23
C GLY A 35 12.03 -6.52 -19.03
N ALA A 36 12.75 -5.41 -19.22
CA ALA A 36 14.15 -5.28 -18.81
C ALA A 36 14.25 -4.63 -17.42
N ALA A 37 15.38 -4.82 -16.75
CA ALA A 37 15.70 -4.15 -15.49
C ALA A 37 17.22 -4.03 -15.31
N VAL A 38 17.63 -3.13 -14.42
CA VAL A 38 19.02 -2.98 -13.99
C VAL A 38 19.18 -3.52 -12.57
N ASN A 39 20.36 -4.05 -12.25
CA ASN A 39 20.71 -4.60 -10.93
C ASN A 39 19.73 -5.67 -10.44
N THR A 40 19.29 -6.55 -11.33
CA THR A 40 18.38 -7.67 -11.02
C THR A 40 19.04 -8.68 -10.10
N GLN A 41 18.28 -9.18 -9.13
CA GLN A 41 18.71 -10.26 -8.23
C GLN A 41 18.77 -11.59 -8.97
N ALA A 42 17.82 -11.85 -9.87
CA ALA A 42 17.80 -13.03 -10.71
C ALA A 42 17.10 -12.79 -12.06
N VAL A 43 17.44 -13.65 -13.02
CA VAL A 43 16.72 -13.80 -14.29
C VAL A 43 16.46 -15.28 -14.48
N ILE A 44 15.18 -15.66 -14.57
CA ILE A 44 14.74 -17.03 -14.87
C ILE A 44 14.11 -17.08 -16.26
N ASP A 45 13.84 -18.28 -16.76
CA ASP A 45 13.12 -18.43 -18.02
C ASP A 45 11.64 -18.10 -17.84
N GLN A 46 11.05 -17.50 -18.87
CA GLN A 46 9.67 -17.02 -18.86
C GLN A 46 8.62 -18.09 -18.48
N PRO A 47 8.71 -19.36 -18.91
CA PRO A 47 7.78 -20.40 -18.45
C PRO A 47 7.77 -20.58 -16.93
N SER A 48 8.95 -20.69 -16.29
CA SER A 48 9.05 -20.79 -14.83
C SER A 48 8.48 -19.55 -14.12
N GLN A 49 8.63 -18.36 -14.71
CA GLN A 49 8.04 -17.13 -14.18
C GLN A 49 6.51 -17.18 -14.24
N PHE A 50 5.94 -17.70 -15.32
CA PHE A 50 4.49 -17.90 -15.43
C PHE A 50 3.98 -18.98 -14.49
N ASP A 51 4.72 -20.07 -14.24
CA ASP A 51 4.36 -21.05 -13.21
C ASP A 51 4.24 -20.38 -11.83
N PHE A 52 5.15 -19.46 -11.50
CA PHE A 52 5.09 -18.67 -10.27
C PHE A 52 3.87 -17.73 -10.24
N TYR A 53 3.57 -17.02 -11.33
CA TYR A 53 2.40 -16.14 -11.42
C TYR A 53 1.08 -16.91 -11.33
N ASP A 54 0.94 -17.99 -12.11
CA ASP A 54 -0.26 -18.81 -12.14
C ASP A 54 -0.51 -19.51 -10.80
N GLY A 55 0.57 -19.86 -10.09
CA GLY A 55 0.56 -20.39 -8.73
C GLY A 55 0.21 -19.38 -7.62
N GLY A 56 -0.03 -18.11 -7.96
CA GLY A 56 -0.40 -17.07 -7.00
C GLY A 56 0.77 -16.43 -6.26
N GLY A 57 1.98 -16.48 -6.82
CA GLY A 57 3.18 -15.92 -6.18
C GLY A 57 3.21 -14.39 -6.06
N LEU A 58 2.26 -13.67 -6.65
CA LEU A 58 2.22 -12.21 -6.62
C LEU A 58 1.33 -11.69 -5.48
N ASP A 59 1.91 -10.97 -4.53
CA ASP A 59 1.15 -10.25 -3.50
C ASP A 59 0.24 -9.17 -4.13
N VAL A 60 0.79 -8.39 -5.06
CA VAL A 60 0.07 -7.31 -5.76
C VAL A 60 0.47 -7.25 -7.23
N ALA A 61 -0.51 -7.16 -8.12
CA ALA A 61 -0.31 -6.82 -9.52
C ALA A 61 -0.80 -5.40 -9.83
N VAL A 62 0.01 -4.59 -10.51
CA VAL A 62 -0.37 -3.25 -10.99
C VAL A 62 -0.39 -3.27 -12.51
N LEU A 63 -1.59 -3.13 -13.10
CA LEU A 63 -1.83 -3.38 -14.52
C LEU A 63 -2.60 -2.24 -15.18
N GLY A 64 -2.45 -2.08 -16.50
CA GLY A 64 -3.16 -1.04 -17.24
C GLY A 64 -4.69 -1.25 -17.28
N LEU A 65 -5.44 -0.16 -17.16
CA LEU A 65 -6.89 -0.09 -17.34
C LEU A 65 -7.19 0.46 -18.74
N ALA A 66 -7.84 -0.34 -19.60
CA ALA A 66 -8.25 0.12 -20.94
C ALA A 66 -9.78 0.23 -21.09
N GLN A 67 -10.56 -0.82 -20.83
CA GLN A 67 -12.01 -0.72 -20.60
C GLN A 67 -12.41 -1.48 -19.35
N ALA A 68 -13.35 -0.94 -18.58
CA ALA A 68 -13.98 -1.56 -17.42
C ALA A 68 -15.50 -1.53 -17.56
N ASP A 69 -16.20 -2.54 -17.04
CA ASP A 69 -17.67 -2.58 -17.05
C ASP A 69 -18.33 -2.59 -15.68
N ALA A 70 -19.67 -2.54 -15.68
CA ALA A 70 -20.50 -2.48 -14.47
C ALA A 70 -20.33 -3.69 -13.54
N GLN A 71 -19.82 -4.83 -14.04
CA GLN A 71 -19.58 -6.03 -13.26
C GLN A 71 -18.12 -6.12 -12.75
N GLY A 72 -17.30 -5.12 -13.05
CA GLY A 72 -15.87 -5.11 -12.75
C GLY A 72 -15.06 -6.01 -13.67
N ASN A 73 -15.55 -6.31 -14.88
CA ASN A 73 -14.70 -6.96 -15.88
C ASN A 73 -13.77 -5.94 -16.53
N LEU A 74 -12.64 -6.43 -17.03
CA LEU A 74 -11.62 -5.63 -17.69
C LEU A 74 -11.33 -6.19 -19.09
N ASN A 75 -11.03 -5.28 -20.01
CA ASN A 75 -10.57 -5.58 -21.36
C ASN A 75 -9.31 -4.80 -21.68
N VAL A 76 -8.28 -5.51 -22.12
CA VAL A 76 -7.04 -4.92 -22.68
C VAL A 76 -6.71 -5.42 -24.07
N SER A 77 -7.50 -6.36 -24.63
CA SER A 77 -7.06 -7.20 -25.75
C SER A 77 -7.71 -6.91 -27.09
N LYS A 78 -8.88 -6.28 -27.12
CA LYS A 78 -9.59 -5.97 -28.38
C LYS A 78 -10.35 -4.66 -28.27
N PHE A 79 -10.22 -3.81 -29.27
CA PHE A 79 -10.93 -2.53 -29.38
C PHE A 79 -11.43 -2.34 -30.81
N GLY A 80 -12.75 -2.45 -31.00
CA GLY A 80 -13.39 -2.50 -32.31
C GLY A 80 -12.75 -3.56 -33.21
N PRO A 81 -12.22 -3.19 -34.39
CA PRO A 81 -11.55 -4.12 -35.30
C PRO A 81 -10.12 -4.48 -34.87
N LYS A 82 -9.52 -3.77 -33.90
CA LYS A 82 -8.11 -3.95 -33.52
C LYS A 82 -7.97 -5.03 -32.45
N LEU A 83 -7.16 -6.05 -32.73
CA LEU A 83 -6.73 -7.05 -31.74
C LEU A 83 -5.35 -6.67 -31.22
N ALA A 84 -5.28 -6.25 -29.95
CA ALA A 84 -4.03 -5.97 -29.25
C ALA A 84 -3.42 -7.24 -28.63
N GLY A 85 -4.28 -8.21 -28.25
CA GLY A 85 -3.86 -9.40 -27.50
C GLY A 85 -3.85 -9.15 -25.99
N ALA A 86 -3.92 -10.23 -25.20
CA ALA A 86 -3.94 -10.13 -23.74
C ALA A 86 -2.55 -10.18 -23.10
N GLY A 87 -1.51 -10.64 -23.82
CA GLY A 87 -0.19 -10.88 -23.23
C GLY A 87 -0.28 -11.76 -21.98
N GLY A 88 0.57 -11.51 -20.98
CA GLY A 88 0.50 -12.13 -19.66
C GLY A 88 -0.62 -11.61 -18.75
N PHE A 89 -1.47 -10.67 -19.20
CA PHE A 89 -2.46 -9.99 -18.34
C PHE A 89 -3.37 -10.96 -17.60
N ILE A 90 -3.81 -12.03 -18.27
CA ILE A 90 -4.71 -13.04 -17.70
C ILE A 90 -4.00 -13.82 -16.59
N ASN A 91 -2.80 -14.34 -16.87
CA ASN A 91 -1.97 -15.07 -15.91
C ASN A 91 -1.66 -14.23 -14.66
N ILE A 92 -1.28 -12.96 -14.86
CA ILE A 92 -0.92 -12.05 -13.77
C ILE A 92 -2.15 -11.66 -12.94
N SER A 93 -3.21 -11.19 -13.59
CA SER A 93 -4.36 -10.60 -12.87
C SER A 93 -5.23 -11.61 -12.16
N GLN A 94 -5.32 -12.86 -12.63
CA GLN A 94 -6.26 -13.82 -12.02
C GLN A 94 -5.76 -14.48 -10.74
N SER A 95 -4.44 -14.64 -10.60
CA SER A 95 -3.84 -15.38 -9.49
C SER A 95 -3.19 -14.49 -8.43
N ALA A 96 -2.89 -13.21 -8.73
CA ALA A 96 -2.35 -12.29 -7.74
C ALA A 96 -3.31 -12.10 -6.54
N HIS A 97 -2.78 -11.95 -5.33
CA HIS A 97 -3.60 -11.78 -4.12
C HIS A 97 -4.42 -10.48 -4.15
N ALA A 98 -3.84 -9.40 -4.68
CA ALA A 98 -4.52 -8.15 -4.97
C ALA A 98 -4.16 -7.61 -6.36
N VAL A 99 -5.08 -6.87 -6.98
CA VAL A 99 -4.87 -6.26 -8.29
C VAL A 99 -5.28 -4.79 -8.26
N VAL A 100 -4.43 -3.94 -8.83
CA VAL A 100 -4.67 -2.51 -9.00
C VAL A 100 -4.62 -2.20 -10.49
N PHE A 101 -5.78 -1.92 -11.08
CA PHE A 101 -5.89 -1.45 -12.44
C PHE A 101 -5.70 0.06 -12.49
N VAL A 102 -4.74 0.54 -13.28
CA VAL A 102 -4.36 1.95 -13.36
C VAL A 102 -4.55 2.49 -14.77
N GLY A 103 -5.15 3.67 -14.89
CA GLY A 103 -5.24 4.36 -16.16
C GLY A 103 -6.13 5.58 -16.06
N THR A 104 -6.11 6.41 -17.09
CA THR A 104 -6.99 7.58 -17.14
C THR A 104 -8.46 7.17 -17.17
N PHE A 105 -9.36 8.02 -16.67
CA PHE A 105 -10.80 7.76 -16.62
C PHE A 105 -11.44 7.77 -18.02
N THR A 106 -11.05 8.74 -18.85
CA THR A 106 -11.37 8.83 -20.28
C THR A 106 -10.07 8.79 -21.09
N THR A 107 -10.16 8.62 -22.41
CA THR A 107 -9.00 8.70 -23.32
C THR A 107 -9.32 9.48 -24.59
N GLY A 108 -8.33 9.66 -25.46
CA GLY A 108 -8.34 10.66 -26.53
C GLY A 108 -7.64 11.93 -26.07
N ASP A 109 -8.34 13.06 -26.14
CA ASP A 109 -7.77 14.39 -25.92
C ASP A 109 -7.90 14.89 -24.47
N LEU A 110 -7.88 13.99 -23.49
CA LEU A 110 -7.96 14.35 -22.07
C LEU A 110 -6.76 15.25 -21.72
N GLN A 111 -7.03 16.46 -21.25
CA GLN A 111 -6.04 17.38 -20.71
C GLN A 111 -6.42 17.75 -19.28
N LEU A 112 -5.44 17.60 -18.39
CA LEU A 112 -5.58 17.89 -16.98
C LEU A 112 -4.37 18.67 -16.49
N ARG A 113 -4.56 19.39 -15.39
CA ARG A 113 -3.47 19.95 -14.59
C ARG A 113 -3.74 19.74 -13.11
N ILE A 114 -2.66 19.70 -12.34
CA ILE A 114 -2.72 19.75 -10.88
C ILE A 114 -2.28 21.15 -10.48
N GLU A 115 -3.16 21.89 -9.79
CA GLU A 115 -2.92 23.27 -9.37
C GLU A 115 -3.55 23.45 -7.97
N ASP A 116 -2.80 24.03 -7.04
CA ASP A 116 -3.19 24.25 -5.65
C ASP A 116 -3.70 22.99 -4.92
N GLY A 117 -3.06 21.84 -5.18
CA GLY A 117 -3.44 20.56 -4.57
C GLY A 117 -4.72 19.95 -5.11
N GLN A 118 -5.20 20.42 -6.27
CA GLN A 118 -6.46 19.99 -6.89
C GLN A 118 -6.26 19.59 -8.35
N VAL A 119 -7.06 18.64 -8.80
CA VAL A 119 -7.13 18.23 -10.20
C VAL A 119 -8.12 19.13 -10.94
N HIS A 120 -7.64 19.73 -12.03
CA HIS A 120 -8.46 20.49 -12.98
C HIS A 120 -8.52 19.75 -14.31
N ILE A 121 -9.73 19.54 -14.83
CA ILE A 121 -9.95 18.97 -16.16
C ILE A 121 -10.15 20.12 -17.14
N ASP A 122 -9.12 20.41 -17.92
CA ASP A 122 -9.13 21.49 -18.92
C ASP A 122 -9.85 21.08 -20.19
N GLN A 123 -9.68 19.82 -20.57
CA GLN A 123 -10.37 19.20 -21.70
C GLN A 123 -10.69 17.76 -21.36
N GLU A 124 -11.95 17.36 -21.55
CA GLU A 124 -12.36 15.97 -21.33
C GLU A 124 -11.96 15.07 -22.50
N GLY A 125 -11.64 13.81 -22.20
CA GLY A 125 -11.36 12.79 -23.20
C GLY A 125 -12.61 12.43 -24.02
N SER A 126 -12.42 12.15 -25.30
CA SER A 126 -13.49 11.84 -26.26
C SER A 126 -14.03 10.41 -26.15
N VAL A 127 -13.30 9.50 -25.49
CA VAL A 127 -13.66 8.09 -25.37
C VAL A 127 -13.79 7.69 -23.90
N ARG A 128 -14.96 7.15 -23.55
CA ARG A 128 -15.22 6.60 -22.22
C ARG A 128 -14.58 5.22 -22.06
N LYS A 129 -14.00 4.95 -20.90
CA LYS A 129 -13.39 3.66 -20.57
C LYS A 129 -14.24 2.82 -19.62
N PHE A 130 -15.16 3.44 -18.90
CA PHE A 130 -16.16 2.78 -18.06
C PHE A 130 -17.46 2.59 -18.84
N VAL A 131 -17.54 1.44 -19.52
CA VAL A 131 -18.59 1.11 -20.50
C VAL A 131 -19.62 0.14 -19.91
N ARG A 132 -20.78 -0.04 -20.55
CA ARG A 132 -21.81 -0.96 -20.03
C ARG A 132 -21.35 -2.41 -19.97
N GLU A 133 -20.67 -2.86 -21.01
CA GLU A 133 -20.11 -4.19 -21.15
C GLU A 133 -18.81 -4.07 -21.93
N VAL A 134 -17.75 -4.73 -21.47
CA VAL A 134 -16.47 -4.71 -22.18
C VAL A 134 -16.55 -5.52 -23.47
N GLU A 135 -15.84 -5.08 -24.52
CA GLU A 135 -15.85 -5.75 -25.81
C GLU A 135 -15.23 -7.15 -25.78
N HIS A 136 -14.27 -7.37 -24.88
CA HIS A 136 -13.62 -8.66 -24.69
C HIS A 136 -13.14 -8.84 -23.24
N ARG A 137 -13.59 -9.88 -22.55
CA ARG A 137 -13.24 -10.08 -21.15
C ARG A 137 -11.83 -10.70 -21.00
N THR A 138 -10.87 -9.90 -20.55
CA THR A 138 -9.51 -10.34 -20.17
C THR A 138 -9.33 -10.47 -18.66
N PHE A 139 -10.28 -9.96 -17.88
CA PHE A 139 -10.39 -10.20 -16.45
C PHE A 139 -11.87 -10.24 -16.06
N SER A 140 -12.20 -11.07 -15.07
CA SER A 140 -13.58 -11.31 -14.62
C SER A 140 -13.78 -10.85 -13.18
N GLY A 141 -14.57 -9.79 -13.00
CA GLY A 141 -14.93 -9.30 -11.67
C GLY A 141 -15.78 -10.30 -10.87
N GLU A 142 -16.58 -11.14 -11.54
CA GLU A 142 -17.30 -12.23 -10.89
C GLU A 142 -16.34 -13.27 -10.28
N ARG A 143 -15.32 -13.70 -11.05
CA ARG A 143 -14.32 -14.66 -10.57
C ARG A 143 -13.51 -14.09 -9.41
N ALA A 144 -13.05 -12.85 -9.53
CA ALA A 144 -12.29 -12.17 -8.49
C ALA A 144 -13.06 -12.10 -7.17
N ARG A 145 -14.36 -11.73 -7.21
CA ARG A 145 -15.23 -11.74 -6.03
C ARG A 145 -15.38 -13.13 -5.42
N LYS A 146 -15.63 -14.15 -6.24
CA LYS A 146 -15.74 -15.54 -5.75
C LYS A 146 -14.47 -16.01 -5.04
N ASN A 147 -13.31 -15.48 -5.44
CA ASN A 147 -12.02 -15.80 -4.84
C ASN A 147 -11.67 -14.89 -3.65
N GLY A 148 -12.49 -13.91 -3.30
CA GLY A 148 -12.16 -12.92 -2.27
C GLY A 148 -10.97 -12.02 -2.64
N GLN A 149 -10.66 -11.92 -3.94
CA GLN A 149 -9.53 -11.15 -4.44
C GLN A 149 -9.79 -9.65 -4.28
N ARG A 150 -8.81 -8.91 -3.74
CA ARG A 150 -8.92 -7.45 -3.61
C ARG A 150 -8.62 -6.79 -4.96
N VAL A 151 -9.54 -5.98 -5.46
CA VAL A 151 -9.41 -5.33 -6.79
C VAL A 151 -9.72 -3.85 -6.70
N LEU A 152 -8.81 -3.02 -7.18
CA LEU A 152 -8.94 -1.56 -7.26
C LEU A 152 -8.82 -1.07 -8.71
N TYR A 153 -9.55 0.01 -9.02
CA TYR A 153 -9.48 0.71 -10.30
C TYR A 153 -9.14 2.17 -9.99
N VAL A 154 -7.89 2.55 -10.24
CA VAL A 154 -7.32 3.85 -9.88
C VAL A 154 -7.18 4.70 -11.14
N THR A 155 -7.76 5.89 -11.09
CA THR A 155 -7.66 6.89 -12.15
C THR A 155 -7.08 8.19 -11.61
N GLU A 156 -6.89 9.18 -12.47
CA GLU A 156 -6.45 10.53 -12.09
C GLU A 156 -7.47 11.27 -11.21
N ARG A 157 -8.75 10.87 -11.26
CA ARG A 157 -9.87 11.62 -10.66
C ARG A 157 -10.62 10.87 -9.57
N CYS A 158 -10.51 9.54 -9.52
CA CYS A 158 -11.19 8.72 -8.53
C CYS A 158 -10.63 7.30 -8.42
N VAL A 159 -11.02 6.62 -7.34
CA VAL A 159 -10.73 5.21 -7.08
C VAL A 159 -12.03 4.44 -6.91
N PHE A 160 -12.14 3.33 -7.65
CA PHE A 160 -13.18 2.33 -7.42
C PHE A 160 -12.58 1.08 -6.78
N GLN A 161 -13.43 0.34 -6.06
CA GLN A 161 -13.17 -1.04 -5.68
C GLN A 161 -14.21 -1.98 -6.28
N LEU A 162 -13.86 -3.26 -6.40
CA LEU A 162 -14.81 -4.32 -6.69
C LEU A 162 -15.58 -4.67 -5.42
N ALA A 163 -16.85 -4.29 -5.35
CA ALA A 163 -17.66 -4.49 -4.14
C ALA A 163 -18.02 -5.97 -3.95
N GLU A 164 -18.09 -6.44 -2.70
CA GLU A 164 -18.56 -7.79 -2.38
C GLU A 164 -19.98 -8.03 -2.88
N ALA A 165 -20.88 -7.04 -2.67
CA ALA A 165 -22.25 -7.05 -3.17
C ALA A 165 -22.34 -7.10 -4.71
N GLY A 166 -21.27 -6.67 -5.39
CA GLY A 166 -21.09 -6.74 -6.83
C GLY A 166 -20.98 -5.42 -7.54
N GLY A 167 -20.29 -5.47 -8.68
CA GLY A 167 -19.98 -4.29 -9.49
C GLY A 167 -18.94 -3.37 -8.88
N LEU A 168 -18.81 -2.18 -9.45
CA LEU A 168 -17.87 -1.17 -8.99
C LEU A 168 -18.51 -0.28 -7.93
N GLU A 169 -17.75 -0.01 -6.88
CA GLU A 169 -18.07 0.97 -5.84
C GLU A 169 -17.04 2.10 -5.87
N LEU A 170 -17.53 3.34 -5.94
CA LEU A 170 -16.71 4.54 -5.84
C LEU A 170 -16.35 4.79 -4.37
N ILE A 171 -15.05 4.79 -4.05
CA ILE A 171 -14.54 4.92 -2.69
C ILE A 171 -13.72 6.19 -2.45
N GLU A 172 -13.06 6.73 -3.49
CA GLU A 172 -12.31 7.98 -3.37
C GLU A 172 -12.50 8.90 -4.57
N ILE A 173 -12.48 10.22 -4.34
CA ILE A 173 -12.52 11.26 -5.37
C ILE A 173 -11.34 12.22 -5.18
N ALA A 174 -10.67 12.61 -6.25
CA ALA A 174 -9.58 13.58 -6.18
C ALA A 174 -10.11 14.98 -5.79
N PRO A 175 -9.35 15.77 -5.02
CA PRO A 175 -9.67 17.18 -4.79
C PRO A 175 -9.86 17.93 -6.12
N GLY A 176 -10.89 18.78 -6.22
CA GLY A 176 -11.24 19.52 -7.44
C GLY A 176 -12.20 18.78 -8.41
N ILE A 177 -12.50 17.51 -8.15
CA ILE A 177 -13.37 16.70 -9.02
C ILE A 177 -14.83 16.73 -8.52
N ASP A 178 -15.75 17.13 -9.41
CA ASP A 178 -17.20 17.05 -9.19
C ASP A 178 -17.73 15.65 -9.53
N LEU A 179 -18.39 15.02 -8.56
CA LEU A 179 -18.94 13.67 -8.69
C LEU A 179 -19.86 13.52 -9.90
N GLN A 180 -20.80 14.45 -10.11
CA GLN A 180 -21.81 14.29 -11.14
C GLN A 180 -21.23 14.55 -12.53
N ARG A 181 -20.48 15.64 -12.69
CA ARG A 181 -19.97 16.14 -13.97
C ARG A 181 -18.71 15.41 -14.45
N HIS A 182 -17.80 15.08 -13.54
CA HIS A 182 -16.49 14.53 -13.90
C HIS A 182 -16.43 13.00 -13.76
N ILE A 183 -17.37 12.38 -13.04
CA ILE A 183 -17.40 10.92 -12.86
C ILE A 183 -18.68 10.35 -13.46
N LEU A 184 -19.85 10.60 -12.86
CA LEU A 184 -21.08 9.89 -13.22
C LEU A 184 -21.54 10.15 -14.67
N SER A 185 -21.42 11.39 -15.18
CA SER A 185 -21.76 11.70 -16.57
C SER A 185 -20.72 11.21 -17.59
N GLN A 186 -19.58 10.68 -17.14
CA GLN A 186 -18.49 10.18 -17.99
C GLN A 186 -18.46 8.64 -18.04
N MET A 187 -19.46 7.97 -17.47
CA MET A 187 -19.63 6.51 -17.47
C MET A 187 -20.89 6.11 -18.25
N ASP A 188 -20.92 4.88 -18.76
CA ASP A 188 -22.13 4.33 -19.39
C ASP A 188 -23.03 3.53 -18.42
N PHE A 189 -22.63 3.47 -17.15
CA PHE A 189 -23.35 2.86 -16.04
C PHE A 189 -23.14 3.68 -14.76
N THR A 190 -23.99 3.46 -13.76
CA THR A 190 -23.86 4.10 -12.45
C THR A 190 -23.24 3.11 -11.45
N PRO A 191 -22.06 3.41 -10.88
CA PRO A 191 -21.47 2.59 -9.82
C PRO A 191 -22.23 2.77 -8.51
N SER A 192 -22.04 1.87 -7.54
CA SER A 192 -22.42 2.21 -6.16
C SER A 192 -21.51 3.31 -5.63
N ILE A 193 -22.03 4.11 -4.70
CA ILE A 193 -21.26 5.15 -4.03
C ILE A 193 -21.09 4.73 -2.59
N SER A 194 -19.84 4.64 -2.13
CA SER A 194 -19.54 4.26 -0.76
C SER A 194 -20.16 5.27 0.22
N PRO A 195 -20.78 4.81 1.33
CA PRO A 195 -21.20 5.71 2.40
C PRO A 195 -20.00 6.40 3.08
N GLU A 196 -18.80 5.84 2.93
CA GLU A 196 -17.52 6.38 3.43
C GLU A 196 -16.70 7.03 2.32
N LEU A 197 -17.35 7.43 1.21
CA LEU A 197 -16.70 8.14 0.11
C LEU A 197 -15.89 9.31 0.64
N ARG A 198 -14.60 9.30 0.35
CA ARG A 198 -13.64 10.28 0.86
C ARG A 198 -12.84 10.94 -0.26
N LEU A 199 -12.14 12.00 0.09
CA LEU A 199 -11.14 12.55 -0.81
C LEU A 199 -9.92 11.64 -0.86
N MET A 200 -9.30 11.55 -2.03
CA MET A 200 -7.97 10.96 -2.19
C MET A 200 -6.96 11.75 -1.33
N ASP A 201 -5.91 11.07 -0.88
CA ASP A 201 -4.86 11.65 -0.04
C ASP A 201 -4.27 12.91 -0.70
N ALA A 202 -4.33 14.06 0.00
CA ALA A 202 -3.92 15.35 -0.54
C ALA A 202 -2.42 15.38 -0.93
N SER A 203 -1.59 14.53 -0.31
CA SER A 203 -0.17 14.42 -0.67
C SER A 203 0.06 13.93 -2.10
N LEU A 204 -0.91 13.23 -2.70
CA LEU A 204 -0.86 12.79 -4.11
C LEU A 204 -0.91 13.96 -5.11
N PHE A 205 -1.35 15.14 -4.66
CA PHE A 205 -1.56 16.31 -5.51
C PHE A 205 -0.61 17.47 -5.15
N ALA A 206 0.42 17.20 -4.34
CA ALA A 206 1.46 18.14 -3.98
C ALA A 206 2.80 17.76 -4.66
N GLU A 207 3.68 18.73 -4.88
CA GLU A 207 5.03 18.46 -5.44
C GLU A 207 6.00 17.85 -4.41
N ALA A 208 5.66 17.89 -3.12
CA ALA A 208 6.53 17.37 -2.06
C ALA A 208 6.43 15.84 -1.94
N PRO A 209 7.52 15.15 -1.52
CA PRO A 209 7.48 13.71 -1.26
C PRO A 209 6.39 13.32 -0.24
N MET A 210 5.74 12.18 -0.48
CA MET A 210 4.70 11.60 0.38
C MET A 210 5.27 10.97 1.66
N ASN A 211 6.60 10.80 1.73
CA ASN A 211 7.32 10.14 2.80
C ASN A 211 6.86 8.68 3.02
N LEU A 212 6.67 7.93 1.93
CA LEU A 212 6.15 6.56 2.01
C LEU A 212 7.05 5.64 2.84
N ARG A 213 8.37 5.75 2.76
CA ARG A 213 9.27 4.94 3.60
C ARG A 213 8.93 5.09 5.08
N LYS A 214 8.75 6.34 5.54
CA LYS A 214 8.31 6.61 6.91
C LYS A 214 6.96 5.97 7.15
N ARG A 215 5.95 6.24 6.32
CA ARG A 215 4.57 5.72 6.48
C ARG A 215 4.51 4.19 6.54
N MET A 216 5.30 3.50 5.71
CA MET A 216 5.34 2.04 5.60
C MET A 216 6.11 1.39 6.76
N LEU A 217 7.20 2.02 7.21
CA LEU A 217 8.01 1.50 8.34
C LEU A 217 7.48 1.96 9.71
N THR A 218 6.65 3.00 9.75
CA THR A 218 5.88 3.34 10.95
C THR A 218 4.72 2.38 11.11
N LEU A 219 4.95 1.24 11.78
CA LEU A 219 3.88 0.64 12.58
C LEU A 219 3.40 1.70 13.59
N PRO A 220 2.11 2.09 13.59
CA PRO A 220 1.57 3.00 14.60
C PRO A 220 1.89 2.46 15.98
N LEU A 221 2.29 3.34 16.90
CA LEU A 221 2.72 2.93 18.24
C LEU A 221 1.66 2.08 18.97
N ALA A 222 0.37 2.39 18.79
CA ALA A 222 -0.73 1.62 19.34
C ALA A 222 -0.82 0.17 18.80
N GLN A 223 -0.33 -0.10 17.59
CA GLN A 223 -0.24 -1.45 17.02
C GLN A 223 1.06 -2.17 17.40
N ARG A 224 2.03 -1.43 17.94
CA ARG A 224 3.28 -2.00 18.47
C ARG A 224 3.10 -2.52 19.89
N ILE A 225 2.07 -2.10 20.61
CA ILE A 225 1.87 -2.40 22.02
C ILE A 225 0.57 -3.17 22.19
N ASP A 226 0.70 -4.45 22.54
CA ASP A 226 -0.44 -5.35 22.76
C ASP A 226 -0.32 -6.04 24.12
N TYR A 227 -1.46 -6.27 24.78
CA TYR A 227 -1.50 -6.98 26.06
C TYR A 227 -2.31 -8.26 25.90
N ASP A 228 -1.63 -9.40 26.05
CA ASP A 228 -2.28 -10.71 26.09
C ASP A 228 -2.85 -10.96 27.50
N GLU A 229 -4.17 -10.91 27.62
CA GLU A 229 -4.87 -11.19 28.86
C GLU A 229 -4.67 -12.63 29.36
N ARG A 230 -4.47 -13.60 28.45
CA ARG A 230 -4.33 -15.02 28.79
C ARG A 230 -2.96 -15.30 29.40
N GLY A 231 -1.90 -14.76 28.79
CA GLY A 231 -0.52 -14.84 29.27
C GLY A 231 -0.17 -13.82 30.35
N GLN A 232 -1.02 -12.80 30.56
CA GLN A 232 -0.75 -11.63 31.41
C GLN A 232 0.53 -10.88 31.03
N MET A 233 0.77 -10.77 29.72
CA MET A 233 2.03 -10.31 29.15
C MET A 233 1.81 -9.14 28.19
N LEU A 234 2.60 -8.09 28.38
CA LEU A 234 2.67 -6.95 27.46
C LEU A 234 3.73 -7.22 26.39
N PHE A 235 3.33 -7.22 25.13
CA PHE A 235 4.21 -7.27 23.98
C PHE A 235 4.42 -5.88 23.42
N VAL A 236 5.69 -5.48 23.29
CA VAL A 236 6.09 -4.19 22.75
C VAL A 236 7.03 -4.42 21.57
N ASN A 237 6.52 -4.23 20.35
CA ASN A 237 7.28 -4.41 19.12
C ASN A 237 7.85 -3.09 18.59
N PHE A 238 9.06 -2.75 19.01
CA PHE A 238 9.81 -1.60 18.50
C PHE A 238 10.71 -1.94 17.31
N GLU A 239 10.43 -3.04 16.62
CA GLU A 239 11.17 -3.40 15.41
C GLU A 239 11.09 -2.29 14.35
N GLY A 240 12.26 -1.83 13.90
CA GLY A 240 12.38 -0.74 12.92
C GLY A 240 11.92 0.63 13.42
N LEU A 241 11.58 0.80 14.70
CA LEU A 241 11.18 2.09 15.25
C LEU A 241 12.39 3.02 15.38
N SER A 242 12.22 4.29 14.99
CA SER A 242 13.25 5.33 15.11
C SER A 242 12.76 6.47 16.02
N ILE A 243 13.49 6.74 17.10
CA ILE A 243 13.23 7.85 18.02
C ILE A 243 14.11 9.03 17.64
N ILE A 244 13.47 10.11 17.19
CA ILE A 244 14.15 11.31 16.66
C ILE A 244 13.78 12.59 17.38
N SER A 245 12.79 12.55 18.29
CA SER A 245 12.32 13.69 19.07
C SER A 245 11.92 13.29 20.51
N GLN A 246 11.83 14.27 21.41
CA GLN A 246 11.25 14.05 22.74
C GLN A 246 9.76 13.68 22.69
N GLN A 247 9.04 14.12 21.65
CA GLN A 247 7.63 13.76 21.46
C GLN A 247 7.47 12.25 21.25
N ASP A 248 8.36 11.62 20.47
CA ASP A 248 8.34 10.16 20.26
C ASP A 248 8.45 9.41 21.60
N ILE A 249 9.28 9.89 22.53
CA ILE A 249 9.43 9.30 23.88
C ILE A 249 8.15 9.49 24.70
N ALA A 250 7.55 10.68 24.64
CA ALA A 250 6.32 10.99 25.36
C ALA A 250 5.14 10.13 24.85
N ASP A 251 5.05 9.94 23.53
CA ASP A 251 4.03 9.11 22.89
C ASP A 251 4.18 7.64 23.32
N ILE A 252 5.42 7.11 23.37
CA ILE A 252 5.72 5.77 23.89
C ILE A 252 5.23 5.60 25.32
N GLU A 253 5.56 6.54 26.20
CA GLU A 253 5.17 6.49 27.61
C GLU A 253 3.64 6.51 27.75
N LEU A 254 2.98 7.39 27.00
CA LEU A 254 1.53 7.53 27.01
C LEU A 254 0.81 6.26 26.54
N GLU A 255 1.24 5.68 25.42
CA GLU A 255 0.59 4.49 24.85
C GLU A 255 0.78 3.26 25.74
N VAL A 256 2.00 3.05 26.27
CA VAL A 256 2.25 1.95 27.21
C VAL A 256 1.38 2.14 28.46
N ALA A 257 1.42 3.33 29.08
CA ALA A 257 0.65 3.61 30.29
C ALA A 257 -0.85 3.41 30.07
N GLY A 258 -1.38 3.87 28.92
CA GLY A 258 -2.78 3.70 28.56
C GLY A 258 -3.24 2.23 28.47
N LYS A 259 -2.34 1.30 28.12
CA LYS A 259 -2.64 -0.14 28.07
C LYS A 259 -2.57 -0.82 29.44
N VAL A 260 -1.63 -0.42 30.30
CA VAL A 260 -1.34 -1.14 31.54
C VAL A 260 -1.93 -0.51 32.80
N GLU A 261 -2.13 0.82 32.83
CA GLU A 261 -2.69 1.52 33.98
C GLU A 261 -4.10 1.02 34.36
N PRO A 262 -5.02 0.76 33.40
CA PRO A 262 -6.35 0.20 33.71
C PRO A 262 -6.31 -1.19 34.35
N LEU A 263 -5.21 -1.95 34.22
CA LEU A 263 -5.10 -3.31 34.75
C LEU A 263 -4.94 -3.32 36.28
N GLY A 264 -4.51 -2.20 36.89
CA GLY A 264 -4.36 -2.06 38.34
C GLY A 264 -3.30 -2.98 38.97
N LYS A 265 -2.45 -3.61 38.16
CA LYS A 265 -1.40 -4.54 38.59
C LYS A 265 -0.15 -4.39 37.72
N ARG A 266 0.99 -4.87 38.22
CA ARG A 266 2.21 -4.97 37.42
C ARG A 266 2.13 -6.17 36.46
N VAL A 267 2.73 -6.05 35.29
CA VAL A 267 2.67 -7.04 34.19
C VAL A 267 4.06 -7.45 33.72
N ASP A 268 4.19 -8.67 33.21
CA ASP A 268 5.42 -9.11 32.55
C ASP A 268 5.49 -8.52 31.14
N VAL A 269 6.69 -8.12 30.70
CA VAL A 269 6.89 -7.39 29.45
C VAL A 269 7.92 -8.06 28.56
N ILE A 270 7.59 -8.18 27.28
CA ILE A 270 8.52 -8.53 26.22
C ILE A 270 8.67 -7.35 25.28
N VAL A 271 9.91 -6.91 25.04
CA VAL A 271 10.22 -5.83 24.10
C VAL A 271 11.13 -6.32 22.98
N ASN A 272 10.73 -6.11 21.73
CA ASN A 272 11.54 -6.34 20.53
C ASN A 272 12.16 -5.02 20.05
N TYR A 273 13.49 -4.97 19.94
CA TYR A 273 14.28 -3.82 19.49
C TYR A 273 15.05 -4.10 18.18
N ASP A 274 14.66 -5.10 17.40
CA ASP A 274 15.34 -5.38 16.13
C ASP A 274 15.28 -4.18 15.18
N HIS A 275 16.42 -3.79 14.61
CA HIS A 275 16.54 -2.57 13.78
C HIS A 275 16.04 -1.26 14.45
N PHE A 276 15.94 -1.22 15.78
CA PHE A 276 15.60 -0.01 16.53
C PHE A 276 16.73 1.02 16.47
N SER A 277 16.37 2.30 16.33
CA SER A 277 17.33 3.41 16.36
C SER A 277 16.85 4.57 17.22
N ILE A 278 17.79 5.27 17.85
CA ILE A 278 17.52 6.45 18.67
C ILE A 278 18.67 7.45 18.49
N ARG A 279 18.35 8.73 18.38
CA ARG A 279 19.37 9.78 18.36
C ARG A 279 20.18 9.79 19.66
N PRO A 280 21.53 9.87 19.61
CA PRO A 280 22.37 9.76 20.81
C PRO A 280 21.99 10.73 21.94
N GLU A 281 21.59 11.95 21.59
CA GLU A 281 21.17 13.00 22.52
C GLU A 281 19.85 12.72 23.25
N LEU A 282 19.03 11.79 22.75
CA LEU A 282 17.75 11.40 23.35
C LEU A 282 17.85 10.16 24.25
N MET A 283 19.03 9.52 24.32
CA MET A 283 19.18 8.25 25.04
C MET A 283 18.90 8.40 26.53
N ASP A 284 19.36 9.48 27.17
CA ASP A 284 19.19 9.67 28.61
C ASP A 284 17.71 9.87 28.97
N ASP A 285 17.00 10.68 28.18
CA ASP A 285 15.55 10.90 28.32
C ASP A 285 14.77 9.59 28.11
N TYR A 286 15.17 8.79 27.12
CA TYR A 286 14.56 7.50 26.83
C TYR A 286 14.79 6.49 27.97
N THR A 287 16.02 6.39 28.49
CA THR A 287 16.33 5.54 29.65
C THR A 287 15.54 5.97 30.88
N ALA A 288 15.39 7.27 31.13
CA ALA A 288 14.58 7.78 32.22
C ALA A 288 13.09 7.40 32.07
N MET A 289 12.54 7.45 30.85
CA MET A 289 11.18 6.99 30.56
C MET A 289 11.00 5.50 30.81
N VAL A 290 11.94 4.67 30.31
CA VAL A 290 11.90 3.21 30.54
C VAL A 290 11.95 2.88 32.04
N GLN A 291 12.74 3.62 32.83
CA GLN A 291 12.79 3.44 34.29
C GLN A 291 11.46 3.77 34.96
N ARG A 292 10.80 4.88 34.57
CA ARG A 292 9.47 5.25 35.10
C ARG A 292 8.43 4.16 34.83
N LEU A 293 8.40 3.63 33.60
CA LEU A 293 7.50 2.54 33.23
C LEU A 293 7.81 1.26 34.02
N ALA A 294 9.10 0.92 34.15
CA ALA A 294 9.52 -0.27 34.87
C ALA A 294 9.12 -0.24 36.35
N ASP A 295 9.41 0.87 37.03
CA ASP A 295 9.12 1.04 38.45
C ASP A 295 7.61 1.00 38.72
N ARG A 296 6.81 1.60 37.85
CA ARG A 296 5.36 1.73 38.05
C ARG A 296 4.57 0.50 37.59
N TYR A 297 4.93 -0.12 36.47
CA TYR A 297 4.05 -1.08 35.79
C TYR A 297 4.66 -2.45 35.51
N TYR A 298 5.99 -2.64 35.51
CA TYR A 298 6.57 -3.90 35.00
C TYR A 298 6.99 -4.85 36.12
N ALA A 299 6.58 -6.11 36.07
CA ALA A 299 6.99 -7.15 37.02
C ALA A 299 8.32 -7.80 36.60
N GLN A 300 8.37 -8.36 35.39
CA GLN A 300 9.58 -8.84 34.72
C GLN A 300 9.72 -8.22 33.32
N ILE A 301 10.95 -8.09 32.83
CA ILE A 301 11.22 -7.50 31.51
C ILE A 301 12.18 -8.42 30.74
N THR A 302 11.74 -8.85 29.55
CA THR A 302 12.57 -9.57 28.57
C THR A 302 12.78 -8.70 27.35
N ARG A 303 14.03 -8.57 26.88
CA ARG A 303 14.40 -7.71 25.74
C ARG A 303 15.09 -8.51 24.65
N TYR A 304 14.61 -8.38 23.42
CA TYR A 304 15.24 -8.91 22.20
C TYR A 304 15.85 -7.75 21.42
N ALA A 305 17.10 -7.91 20.98
CA ALA A 305 17.80 -6.93 20.15
C ALA A 305 18.91 -7.63 19.36
N ALA A 306 18.95 -7.42 18.05
CA ALA A 306 20.05 -7.85 17.19
C ALA A 306 21.39 -7.14 17.51
N SER A 307 21.36 -5.91 18.05
CA SER A 307 22.55 -5.11 18.38
C SER A 307 22.99 -5.26 19.84
N SER A 308 24.25 -5.68 20.05
CA SER A 308 24.87 -5.81 21.38
C SER A 308 24.98 -4.48 22.14
N PHE A 309 25.06 -3.35 21.43
CA PHE A 309 25.16 -2.02 22.02
C PHE A 309 23.86 -1.56 22.70
N VAL A 310 22.73 -1.77 22.03
CA VAL A 310 21.39 -1.46 22.59
C VAL A 310 21.11 -2.35 23.80
N LYS A 311 21.49 -3.63 23.72
CA LYS A 311 21.37 -4.58 24.83
C LYS A 311 22.19 -4.16 26.06
N ALA A 312 23.40 -3.64 25.86
CA ALA A 312 24.28 -3.19 26.96
C ALA A 312 23.80 -1.92 27.66
N ARG A 313 23.22 -0.94 26.93
CA ARG A 313 22.68 0.29 27.54
C ARG A 313 21.36 0.09 28.29
N LEU A 314 20.56 -0.89 27.88
CA LEU A 314 19.26 -1.19 28.50
C LEU A 314 19.35 -2.15 29.70
N ASN A 315 20.53 -2.70 29.99
CA ASN A 315 20.83 -3.50 31.19
C ASN A 315 22.06 -2.91 31.92
N PRO A 316 21.88 -1.96 32.86
CA PRO A 316 22.98 -1.45 33.68
C PRO A 316 23.48 -2.47 34.73
N GLN A 317 22.81 -3.62 34.87
CA GLN A 317 23.21 -4.72 35.74
C GLN A 317 23.29 -6.02 34.92
N ALA A 318 24.48 -6.28 34.39
CA ALA A 318 25.02 -7.62 34.16
C ALA A 318 26.43 -7.64 34.73
#